data_AF-A0A7C2S2Q7-F1
#
_entry.id   AF-A0A7C2S2Q7-F1
#
_cell.length_a   1.000
_cell.length_b   1.000
_cell.length_c   1.000
_cell.angle_alpha   90.00
_cell.angle_beta   90.00
_cell.angle_gamma   90.00
#
_symmetry.space_group_name_H-M   'P 1'
#
loop_
_entity.id
_entity.type
_entity.pdbx_description
1 polymer ?
#
loop_
_entity_poly.entity_id
_entity_poly.type
_entity_poly.pdbx_seq_one_letter_code
_entity_poly.pdbx_strand_id
1 'polypeptide(L)'
;KTVEKRVRSMYTDPNRIRADIPGTVEGNPVFIYHDAFNKDKEEVEDLKTRYRAGKVGDVEVKQKLARAINELLDPIREKRSYYEKRIDDVREILHQGTARARAIAGENMEDIICHMGLFRP
;
A
#
# COMPACT_ATOMS: atom_id res chain seq x y z
N LYS A 1 -13.26 -9.12 -3.35
CA LYS A 1 -13.53 -9.22 -4.81
C LYS A 1 -12.68 -8.31 -5.70
N THR A 2 -12.64 -6.98 -5.53
CA THR A 2 -11.84 -6.11 -6.43
C THR A 2 -10.34 -6.42 -6.42
N VAL A 3 -9.77 -6.64 -5.23
CA VAL A 3 -8.34 -6.99 -5.08
C VAL A 3 -8.02 -8.31 -5.77
N GLU A 4 -8.78 -9.36 -5.50
CA GLU A 4 -8.58 -10.67 -6.15
C GLU A 4 -8.63 -10.57 -7.68
N LYS A 5 -9.57 -9.80 -8.23
CA LYS A 5 -9.65 -9.59 -9.69
C LYS A 5 -8.40 -8.91 -10.25
N ARG A 6 -7.92 -7.87 -9.57
CA ARG A 6 -6.70 -7.13 -9.97
C ARG A 6 -5.46 -8.00 -9.88
N VAL A 7 -5.30 -8.73 -8.78
CA VAL A 7 -4.16 -9.65 -8.56
C VAL A 7 -4.17 -10.79 -9.59
N ARG A 8 -5.35 -11.36 -9.88
CA ARG A 8 -5.48 -12.41 -10.90
C ARG A 8 -4.98 -11.95 -12.28
N SER A 9 -5.27 -10.71 -12.65
CA SER A 9 -4.84 -10.09 -13.92
C SER A 9 -3.40 -9.54 -13.91
N MET A 10 -2.66 -9.65 -12.81
CA MET A 10 -1.28 -9.13 -12.76
C MET A 10 -0.38 -9.87 -13.76
N TYR A 11 0.50 -9.10 -14.38
CA TYR A 11 1.56 -9.62 -15.23
C TYR A 11 2.55 -10.45 -14.39
N THR A 12 2.98 -11.58 -14.96
CA THR A 12 3.98 -12.50 -14.41
C THR A 12 5.08 -12.72 -15.46
N ASP A 13 5.88 -13.78 -15.33
CA ASP A 13 6.95 -14.07 -16.28
C ASP A 13 6.38 -14.47 -17.66
N PRO A 14 6.68 -13.73 -18.75
CA PRO A 14 6.16 -14.02 -20.09
C PRO A 14 6.70 -15.33 -20.66
N ASN A 15 7.87 -15.78 -20.18
CA ASN A 15 8.48 -17.03 -20.62
C ASN A 15 7.82 -18.24 -19.94
N ARG A 16 6.98 -17.99 -18.93
CA ARG A 16 6.31 -19.02 -18.16
C ARG A 16 4.93 -19.32 -18.71
N ILE A 17 4.90 -20.12 -19.77
CA ILE A 17 3.67 -20.49 -20.47
C ILE A 17 2.83 -21.51 -19.68
N ARG A 18 3.48 -22.36 -18.86
CA ARG A 18 2.84 -23.41 -18.05
C ARG A 18 3.40 -23.45 -16.63
N ALA A 19 2.61 -24.01 -15.70
CA ALA A 19 2.94 -24.05 -14.29
C ALA A 19 4.14 -24.96 -13.93
N ASP A 20 4.46 -25.92 -14.78
CA ASP A 20 5.61 -26.84 -14.66
C ASP A 20 6.92 -26.24 -15.17
N ILE A 21 6.87 -25.08 -15.84
CA ILE A 21 8.05 -24.39 -16.35
C ILE A 21 8.66 -23.55 -15.22
N PRO A 22 9.98 -23.68 -14.95
CA PRO A 22 10.75 -22.77 -14.12
C PRO A 22 10.51 -21.31 -14.49
N GLY A 23 10.16 -20.48 -13.51
CA GLY A 23 9.94 -19.06 -13.73
C GLY A 23 10.99 -18.18 -13.06
N THR A 24 11.10 -16.95 -13.55
CA THR A 24 11.99 -15.91 -13.02
C THR A 24 11.26 -15.09 -11.96
N VAL A 25 11.89 -14.93 -10.80
CA VAL A 25 11.34 -14.14 -9.68
C VAL A 25 11.74 -12.67 -9.84
N GLU A 26 12.94 -12.45 -10.35
CA GLU A 26 13.55 -11.15 -10.54
C GLU A 26 12.77 -10.36 -11.60
N GLY A 27 12.32 -9.15 -11.24
CA GLY A 27 11.50 -8.32 -12.12
C GLY A 27 10.02 -8.74 -12.23
N ASN A 28 9.60 -9.81 -11.55
CA ASN A 28 8.21 -10.25 -11.55
C ASN A 28 7.36 -9.41 -10.56
N PRO A 29 6.38 -8.63 -11.02
CA PRO A 29 5.57 -7.77 -10.16
C PRO A 29 4.84 -8.52 -9.04
N VAL A 30 4.46 -9.78 -9.25
CA VAL A 30 3.76 -10.59 -8.24
C VAL A 30 4.67 -10.85 -7.03
N PHE A 31 5.95 -11.17 -7.26
CA PHE A 31 6.90 -11.40 -6.16
C PHE A 31 7.33 -10.10 -5.49
N ILE A 32 7.49 -9.01 -6.25
CA ILE A 32 7.73 -7.68 -5.67
C ILE A 32 6.60 -7.31 -4.69
N TYR A 33 5.35 -7.59 -5.05
CA TYR A 33 4.21 -7.32 -4.19
C TYR A 33 4.13 -8.28 -3.00
N HIS A 34 4.52 -9.54 -3.16
CA HIS A 34 4.67 -10.46 -2.02
C HIS A 34 5.71 -9.95 -1.02
N ASP A 35 6.87 -9.49 -1.51
CA ASP A 35 7.92 -8.95 -0.65
C ASP A 35 7.48 -7.70 0.10
N ALA A 36 6.67 -6.84 -0.53
CA ALA A 36 6.16 -5.63 0.08
C ALA A 36 5.00 -5.87 1.07
N PHE A 37 4.04 -6.74 0.73
CA PHE A 37 2.75 -6.82 1.43
C PHE A 37 2.53 -8.11 2.21
N ASN A 38 3.23 -9.21 1.88
CA ASN A 38 3.14 -10.44 2.65
C ASN A 38 4.01 -10.35 3.91
N LYS A 39 3.39 -10.57 5.07
CA LYS A 39 4.05 -10.57 6.38
C LYS A 39 4.80 -11.87 6.63
N ASP A 40 4.30 -12.98 6.09
CA ASP A 40 4.95 -14.28 6.20
C ASP A 40 6.09 -14.37 5.18
N LYS A 41 7.31 -14.09 5.64
CA LYS A 41 8.51 -14.13 4.79
C LYS A 41 8.93 -15.55 4.46
N GLU A 42 8.66 -16.52 5.33
CA GLU A 42 8.97 -17.92 5.06
C GLU A 42 8.11 -18.46 3.93
N GLU A 43 6.82 -18.13 3.93
CA GLU A 43 5.91 -18.47 2.81
C GLU A 43 6.38 -17.85 1.50
N VAL A 44 6.85 -16.59 1.51
CA VAL A 44 7.34 -15.93 0.30
C VAL A 44 8.58 -16.62 -0.24
N GLU A 45 9.53 -17.00 0.61
CA GLU A 45 10.74 -17.72 0.17
C GLU A 45 10.44 -19.14 -0.30
N ASP A 46 9.48 -19.86 0.31
CA ASP A 46 8.97 -21.15 -0.22
C ASP A 46 8.39 -20.97 -1.62
N LEU A 47 7.53 -19.96 -1.81
CA LEU A 47 6.93 -19.67 -3.11
C LEU A 47 7.97 -19.33 -4.16
N LYS A 48 8.97 -18.50 -3.84
CA LYS A 48 10.07 -18.19 -4.76
C LYS A 48 10.86 -19.43 -5.14
N THR A 49 11.18 -20.28 -4.16
CA THR A 49 11.92 -21.53 -4.38
C THR A 49 11.15 -22.48 -5.29
N ARG A 50 9.87 -22.71 -5.00
CA ARG A 50 9.00 -23.55 -5.84
C ARG A 50 8.76 -22.94 -7.22
N TYR A 51 8.71 -21.62 -7.34
CA TYR A 51 8.48 -20.93 -8.62
C TYR A 51 9.69 -21.09 -9.55
N ARG A 52 10.90 -20.91 -9.02
CA ARG A 52 12.14 -21.20 -9.75
C ARG A 52 12.27 -22.69 -10.11
N ALA A 53 11.71 -23.58 -9.30
CA ALA A 53 11.69 -25.02 -9.57
C ALA A 53 10.56 -25.49 -10.50
N GLY A 54 9.64 -24.62 -10.93
CA GLY A 54 8.46 -25.03 -11.72
C GLY A 54 7.47 -25.90 -10.94
N LYS A 55 7.43 -25.78 -9.61
CA LYS A 55 6.59 -26.61 -8.71
C LYS A 55 5.39 -25.86 -8.12
N VAL A 56 5.09 -24.64 -8.58
CA VAL A 56 3.94 -23.84 -8.12
C VAL A 56 3.33 -23.02 -9.24
N GLY A 57 2.02 -23.11 -9.45
CA GLY A 57 1.35 -22.33 -10.50
C GLY A 57 1.12 -20.86 -10.15
N ASP A 58 1.04 -19.99 -11.15
CA ASP A 58 0.73 -18.56 -10.98
C ASP A 58 -0.58 -18.31 -10.21
N VAL A 59 -1.56 -19.21 -10.35
CA VAL A 59 -2.85 -19.11 -9.65
C VAL A 59 -2.67 -19.19 -8.14
N GLU A 60 -1.86 -20.13 -7.65
CA GLU A 60 -1.61 -20.30 -6.21
C GLU A 60 -0.85 -19.09 -5.64
N VAL A 61 0.22 -18.66 -6.33
CA VAL A 61 1.01 -17.48 -5.93
C VAL A 61 0.10 -16.26 -5.83
N LYS A 62 -0.70 -15.99 -6.87
CA LYS A 62 -1.64 -14.87 -6.92
C LYS A 62 -2.74 -14.96 -5.86
N GLN A 63 -3.23 -16.16 -5.53
CA GLN A 63 -4.22 -16.34 -4.46
C GLN A 63 -3.63 -15.98 -3.10
N LYS A 64 -2.41 -16.46 -2.79
CA LYS A 64 -1.70 -16.11 -1.57
C LYS A 64 -1.40 -14.61 -1.49
N LEU A 65 -1.01 -13.98 -2.62
CA LEU A 65 -0.83 -12.54 -2.67
C LEU A 65 -2.14 -11.78 -2.38
N ALA A 66 -3.23 -12.19 -3.02
CA ALA A 66 -4.53 -11.54 -2.83
C ALA A 66 -5.00 -11.65 -1.37
N ARG A 67 -4.71 -12.77 -0.71
CA ARG A 67 -4.97 -12.95 0.72
C ARG A 67 -4.16 -11.95 1.55
N ALA A 68 -2.84 -11.91 1.39
CA ALA A 68 -1.97 -10.99 2.13
C ALA A 68 -2.37 -9.52 1.96
N ILE A 69 -2.70 -9.10 0.73
CA ILE A 69 -3.15 -7.73 0.45
C ILE A 69 -4.50 -7.46 1.12
N ASN A 70 -5.44 -8.40 1.12
CA ASN A 70 -6.71 -8.20 1.80
C ASN A 70 -6.55 -8.11 3.32
N GLU A 71 -5.74 -8.97 3.93
CA GLU A 71 -5.45 -8.92 5.38
C GLU A 71 -4.85 -7.57 5.80
N LEU A 72 -4.05 -6.93 4.93
CA LEU A 72 -3.56 -5.57 5.14
C LEU A 72 -4.67 -4.51 5.00
N LEU A 73 -5.52 -4.64 3.98
CA LEU A 73 -6.53 -3.64 3.64
C LEU A 73 -7.78 -3.71 4.52
N ASP A 74 -8.10 -4.86 5.11
CA ASP A 74 -9.31 -5.05 5.91
C ASP A 74 -9.41 -4.08 7.11
N PRO A 75 -8.39 -3.90 7.96
CA PRO A 75 -8.47 -2.89 9.03
C PRO A 75 -8.57 -1.45 8.49
N ILE A 76 -8.03 -1.17 7.30
CA ILE A 76 -8.15 0.14 6.64
C ILE A 76 -9.59 0.35 6.15
N ARG A 77 -10.21 -0.68 5.56
CA ARG A 77 -11.61 -0.65 5.08
C ARG A 77 -12.58 -0.48 6.25
N GLU A 78 -12.33 -1.15 7.38
CA GLU A 78 -13.11 -1.01 8.59
C GLU A 78 -13.04 0.42 9.14
N LYS A 79 -11.83 0.98 9.29
CA LYS A 79 -11.65 2.37 9.71
C LYS A 79 -12.31 3.35 8.74
N ARG A 80 -12.17 3.13 7.42
CA ARG A 80 -12.82 3.96 6.41
C ARG A 80 -14.34 3.91 6.55
N SER A 81 -14.94 2.72 6.69
CA SER A 81 -16.39 2.54 6.89
C SER A 81 -16.88 3.22 8.19
N TYR A 82 -16.08 3.17 9.26
CA TYR A 82 -16.36 3.86 10.51
C TYR A 82 -16.48 5.38 10.31
N TYR A 83 -15.56 5.98 9.55
CA TYR A 83 -15.54 7.43 9.28
C TYR A 83 -16.51 7.85 8.16
N GLU A 84 -16.81 6.99 7.19
CA GLU A 84 -17.84 7.26 6.18
C GLU A 84 -19.21 7.51 6.83
N LYS A 85 -19.51 6.82 7.94
CA LYS A 85 -20.73 7.04 8.73
C LYS A 85 -20.66 8.25 9.66
N ARG A 86 -19.47 8.85 9.83
CA ARG A 86 -19.20 9.98 10.73
C ARG A 86 -18.39 11.05 10.00
N ILE A 87 -18.95 11.52 8.89
CA ILE A 87 -18.24 12.47 8.02
C ILE A 87 -17.94 13.80 8.73
N ASP A 88 -18.77 14.19 9.70
CA ASP A 88 -18.56 15.40 10.49
C ASP A 88 -17.35 15.29 11.42
N ASP A 89 -17.08 14.11 11.99
CA ASP A 89 -15.84 13.87 12.74
C ASP A 89 -14.61 14.09 11.86
N VAL A 90 -14.67 13.65 10.58
CA VAL A 90 -13.58 13.86 9.62
C VAL A 90 -13.38 15.35 9.34
N ARG A 91 -14.47 16.11 9.16
CA ARG A 91 -14.40 17.56 8.95
C ARG A 91 -13.81 18.28 10.16
N GLU A 92 -14.20 17.87 11.36
CA GLU A 92 -13.69 18.45 12.60
C GLU A 92 -12.19 18.17 12.77
N ILE A 93 -11.75 16.93 12.51
CA ILE A 93 -10.32 16.58 12.52
C ILE A 93 -9.52 17.46 11.55
N LEU A 94 -10.05 17.71 10.35
CA LEU A 94 -9.41 18.60 9.37
C LEU A 94 -9.37 20.05 9.87
N HIS A 95 -10.48 20.56 10.39
CA HIS A 95 -10.57 21.93 10.91
C HIS A 95 -9.57 22.16 12.04
N GLN A 96 -9.49 21.24 13.01
CA GLN A 96 -8.53 21.30 14.11
C GLN A 96 -7.08 21.20 13.61
N GLY A 97 -6.81 20.36 12.61
CA GLY A 97 -5.51 20.28 11.95
C GLY A 97 -5.11 21.61 11.30
N THR A 98 -6.02 22.21 10.55
CA THR A 98 -5.80 23.52 9.91
C THR A 98 -5.61 24.63 10.92
N ALA A 99 -6.40 24.67 12.00
CA ALA A 99 -6.26 25.68 13.05
C ALA A 99 -4.88 25.63 13.71
N ARG A 100 -4.40 24.41 14.06
CA ARG A 100 -3.06 24.22 14.62
C ARG A 100 -1.96 24.63 13.65
N ALA A 101 -2.04 24.19 12.39
CA ALA A 101 -1.06 24.55 11.37
C ALA A 101 -1.03 26.07 11.11
N ARG A 102 -2.19 26.73 11.12
CA ARG A 102 -2.30 28.19 10.94
C ARG A 102 -1.66 28.95 12.11
N ALA A 103 -1.81 28.49 13.35
CA ALA A 103 -1.17 29.11 14.50
C ALA A 103 0.36 29.08 14.36
N ILE A 104 0.93 27.90 14.09
CA ILE A 104 2.37 27.72 13.89
C ILE A 104 2.87 28.55 12.70
N ALA A 105 2.13 28.57 11.60
CA ALA A 105 2.49 29.38 10.43
C ALA A 105 2.44 30.88 10.74
N GLY A 106 1.49 31.32 11.57
CA GLY A 106 1.39 32.70 12.05
C GLY A 106 2.62 33.11 12.84
N GLU A 107 3.00 32.33 13.85
CA GLU A 107 4.21 32.55 14.65
C GLU A 107 5.47 32.65 13.77
N ASN A 108 5.66 31.67 12.87
CA ASN A 108 6.81 31.68 11.96
C ASN A 108 6.82 32.91 11.02
N MET A 109 5.65 33.35 10.55
CA MET A 109 5.57 34.53 9.70
C MET A 109 5.90 35.82 10.46
N GLU A 110 5.59 35.89 11.75
CA GLU A 110 5.98 37.03 12.58
C GLU A 110 7.49 37.13 12.72
N ASP A 111 8.16 36.00 12.97
CA ASP A 111 9.62 35.95 13.00
C ASP A 111 10.21 36.36 11.65
N ILE A 112 9.70 35.83 10.54
CA ILE A 112 10.18 36.17 9.19
C ILE A 112 10.01 37.67 8.91
N ILE A 113 8.82 38.24 9.18
CA ILE A 113 8.54 39.66 8.96
C ILE A 113 9.47 40.54 9.79
N CYS A 114 9.71 40.17 11.06
CA CYS A 114 10.64 40.86 11.94
C CYS A 114 12.07 40.86 11.39
N HIS A 115 12.59 39.69 11.00
CA HIS A 115 13.95 39.56 10.49
C HIS A 115 14.14 40.19 9.10
N MET A 116 13.09 40.22 8.28
CA MET A 116 13.12 40.84 6.95
C MET A 116 12.87 42.35 6.98
N GLY A 117 12.53 42.92 8.14
CA GLY A 117 12.26 44.36 8.29
C GLY A 117 11.04 44.85 7.51
N LEU A 118 10.06 43.97 7.28
CA LEU A 118 8.84 44.31 6.54
C LEU A 118 7.86 45.04 7.47
N PHE A 119 7.31 46.17 7.01
CA PHE A 119 6.32 46.93 7.78
C PHE A 119 4.98 46.18 7.87
N ARG A 120 4.38 46.16 9.06
CA ARG A 120 3.06 45.55 9.31
C ARG A 120 2.03 46.67 9.55
N PRO A 121 0.96 46.78 8.74
CA PRO A 121 -0.16 47.67 9.02
C PRO A 121 -1.02 47.19 10.20
#